data_AF-A0A932V063-F1
#
_entry.id   AF-A0A932V063-F1
#
_cell.length_a   1.000
_cell.length_b   1.000
_cell.length_c   1.000
_cell.angle_alpha   90.00
_cell.angle_beta   90.00
_cell.angle_gamma   90.00
#
_symmetry.space_group_name_H-M   'P 1'
#
loop_
_entity.id
_entity.type
_entity.pdbx_description
1 polymer ?
#
loop_
_entity_poly.entity_id
_entity_poly.type
_entity_poly.pdbx_seq_one_letter_code
_entity_poly.pdbx_strand_id
1 'polypeptide(L)'
;MTEDIFEFWSEIGRGDSVHPRDIQVMSRVDHVGKLNLDCLPACFSGPLKTARIVLLFLNPGLSERDITWATTDEGRDYYQEKRRGSQPLSGPDGIGFKFWTSHTKDYGEWRNLRNKIAKLNISGYHSTKSPGTQLLAALPSSRVTLDWAQQVLFPQAITGERVVVCLRAKRFWGLDAREQHGKALFAPEVTRGGRMKEGKMKQKIIRIVKAAIASSN
;
A
#
# COMPACT_ATOMS: atom_id res chain seq x y z
N MET A 1 -7.38 -6.42 21.19
CA MET A 1 -7.95 -5.34 20.36
C MET A 1 -6.98 -5.09 19.23
N THR A 2 -7.41 -5.14 17.98
CA THR A 2 -6.56 -4.84 16.82
C THR A 2 -6.14 -3.37 16.89
N GLU A 3 -4.86 -3.08 16.75
CA GLU A 3 -4.39 -1.69 16.65
C GLU A 3 -4.87 -1.09 15.32
N ASP A 4 -5.43 0.13 15.36
CA ASP A 4 -5.86 0.82 14.15
C ASP A 4 -4.66 1.37 13.40
N ILE A 5 -4.54 1.02 12.12
CA ILE A 5 -3.40 1.41 11.29
C ILE A 5 -3.33 2.94 11.11
N PHE A 6 -4.45 3.66 11.12
CA PHE A 6 -4.47 5.11 10.95
C PHE A 6 -4.02 5.81 12.23
N GLU A 7 -4.45 5.32 13.40
CA GLU A 7 -3.98 5.79 14.70
C GLU A 7 -2.47 5.57 14.84
N PHE A 8 -1.99 4.36 14.54
CA PHE A 8 -0.55 4.05 14.56
C PHE A 8 0.24 5.05 13.70
N TRP A 9 -0.09 5.17 12.41
CA TRP A 9 0.63 6.10 11.52
C TRP A 9 0.33 7.58 11.78
N SER A 10 -0.53 7.93 12.73
CA SER A 10 -0.71 9.32 13.17
C SER A 10 0.30 9.75 14.23
N GLU A 11 0.98 8.81 14.89
CA GLU A 11 1.99 9.09 15.92
C GLU A 11 3.27 9.71 15.35
N ILE A 12 3.53 9.53 14.05
CA ILE A 12 4.72 10.07 13.39
C ILE A 12 4.57 11.56 13.12
N GLY A 13 5.58 12.34 13.54
CA GLY A 13 5.60 13.78 13.35
C GLY A 13 5.53 14.20 11.89
N ARG A 14 5.23 15.49 11.68
CA ARG A 14 5.07 16.11 10.37
C ARG A 14 6.31 15.93 9.47
N GLY A 15 7.50 16.06 10.05
CA GLY A 15 8.78 15.94 9.35
C GLY A 15 9.54 14.64 9.60
N ASP A 16 8.98 13.73 10.43
CA ASP A 16 9.69 12.53 10.84
C ASP A 16 9.70 11.50 9.70
N SER A 17 10.88 10.97 9.41
CA SER A 17 11.07 9.93 8.41
C SER A 17 10.96 8.50 8.97
N VAL A 18 10.89 8.37 10.30
CA VAL A 18 10.81 7.09 11.02
C VAL A 18 9.69 7.14 12.04
N HIS A 19 8.87 6.08 12.08
CA HIS A 19 7.86 5.93 13.11
C HIS A 19 8.53 5.76 14.50
N PRO A 20 8.06 6.42 15.57
CA PRO A 20 8.69 6.34 16.90
C PRO A 20 8.95 4.91 17.38
N ARG A 21 7.99 4.02 17.16
CA ARG A 21 8.10 2.59 17.53
C ARG A 21 9.10 1.79 16.70
N ASP A 22 9.48 2.26 15.52
CA ASP A 22 10.47 1.59 14.67
C ASP A 22 11.91 2.06 14.95
N ILE A 23 12.11 3.19 15.66
CA ILE A 23 13.42 3.81 15.89
C ILE A 23 14.43 2.81 16.48
N GLN A 24 14.01 2.03 17.48
CA GLN A 24 14.90 1.08 18.15
C GLN A 24 15.34 -0.06 17.21
N VAL A 25 14.49 -0.46 16.27
CA VAL A 25 14.85 -1.48 15.27
C VAL A 25 15.81 -0.87 14.26
N MET A 26 15.47 0.31 13.73
CA MET A 26 16.29 1.01 12.73
C MET A 26 17.69 1.35 13.23
N SER A 27 17.86 1.65 14.53
CA SER A 27 19.17 1.95 15.12
C SER A 27 20.06 0.72 15.33
N ARG A 28 19.50 -0.49 15.29
CA ARG A 28 20.21 -1.75 15.56
C ARG A 28 20.54 -2.56 14.31
N VAL A 29 19.91 -2.24 13.19
CA VAL A 29 20.03 -3.00 11.95
C VAL A 29 20.67 -2.15 10.88
N ASP A 30 21.61 -2.75 10.15
CA ASP A 30 22.09 -2.14 8.92
C ASP A 30 20.97 -2.11 7.89
N HIS A 31 20.41 -0.92 7.70
CA HIS A 31 19.39 -0.60 6.72
C HIS A 31 19.97 0.15 5.52
N VAL A 32 21.29 0.42 5.50
CA VAL A 32 21.96 1.14 4.41
C VAL A 32 21.79 0.36 3.11
N GLY A 33 21.25 1.03 2.09
CA GLY A 33 20.93 0.43 0.80
C GLY A 33 19.72 -0.53 0.81
N LYS A 34 19.02 -0.68 1.94
CA LYS A 34 17.81 -1.52 2.09
C LYS A 34 16.55 -0.69 2.32
N LEU A 35 16.62 0.37 3.12
CA LEU A 35 15.57 1.37 3.31
C LEU A 35 16.20 2.77 3.26
N ASN A 36 15.51 3.74 2.67
CA ASN A 36 15.94 5.13 2.65
C ASN A 36 15.13 5.91 3.71
N LEU A 37 15.84 6.46 4.69
CA LEU A 37 15.28 7.23 5.80
C LEU A 37 15.34 8.75 5.57
N ASP A 38 15.72 9.18 4.35
CA ASP A 38 15.64 10.57 3.91
C ASP A 38 14.27 10.88 3.28
N CYS A 39 13.36 9.90 3.28
CA CYS A 39 12.00 10.01 2.75
C CYS A 39 10.96 9.91 3.87
N LEU A 40 9.83 10.61 3.71
CA LEU A 40 8.68 10.44 4.59
C LEU A 40 8.00 9.07 4.35
N PRO A 41 7.51 8.37 5.39
CA PRO A 41 6.86 7.08 5.19
C PRO A 41 5.59 7.15 4.34
N ALA A 42 5.48 6.24 3.38
CA ALA A 42 4.34 6.05 2.49
C ALA A 42 3.66 4.69 2.73
N CYS A 43 3.16 4.46 3.94
CA CYS A 43 2.49 3.21 4.35
C CYS A 43 1.26 2.85 3.49
N PHE A 44 0.43 3.83 3.16
CA PHE A 44 -0.70 3.67 2.24
C PHE A 44 -0.97 4.95 1.45
N SER A 45 -1.81 4.85 0.43
CA SER A 45 -2.27 5.99 -0.39
C SER A 45 -3.69 5.76 -0.90
N GLY A 46 -4.44 6.82 -1.14
CA GLY A 46 -5.86 6.70 -1.48
C GLY A 46 -6.73 6.58 -0.23
N PRO A 47 -8.06 6.55 -0.39
CA PRO A 47 -8.99 6.63 0.72
C PRO A 47 -9.15 5.26 1.39
N LEU A 48 -8.07 4.70 1.95
CA LEU A 48 -8.02 3.34 2.52
C LEU A 48 -9.14 3.06 3.53
N LYS A 49 -9.64 4.08 4.25
CA LYS A 49 -10.79 3.94 5.16
C LYS A 49 -12.06 3.48 4.45
N THR A 50 -12.30 3.93 3.23
CA THR A 50 -13.57 3.73 2.49
C THR A 50 -13.40 3.05 1.14
N ALA A 51 -12.17 2.89 0.65
CA ALA A 51 -11.89 2.35 -0.68
C ALA A 51 -12.45 0.93 -0.82
N ARG A 52 -13.32 0.75 -1.81
CA ARG A 52 -13.88 -0.55 -2.19
C ARG A 52 -12.80 -1.49 -2.71
N ILE A 53 -11.75 -0.96 -3.32
CA ILE A 53 -10.63 -1.74 -3.88
C ILE A 53 -9.33 -1.38 -3.16
N VAL A 54 -8.60 -2.38 -2.67
CA VAL A 54 -7.30 -2.20 -2.03
C VAL A 54 -6.24 -3.05 -2.73
N LEU A 55 -5.15 -2.41 -3.14
CA LEU A 55 -4.01 -3.05 -3.78
C LEU A 55 -2.86 -3.21 -2.79
N LEU A 56 -2.38 -4.43 -2.59
CA LEU A 56 -1.33 -4.73 -1.62
C LEU A 56 0.05 -4.77 -2.27
N PHE A 57 1.02 -4.14 -1.61
CA PHE A 57 2.40 -4.05 -2.06
C PHE A 57 3.38 -4.33 -0.90
N LEU A 58 4.67 -4.44 -1.22
CA LEU A 58 5.71 -4.69 -0.21
C LEU A 58 6.11 -3.38 0.48
N ASN A 59 6.59 -2.42 -0.29
CA ASN A 59 7.13 -1.16 0.17
C ASN A 59 7.03 -0.13 -0.97
N PRO A 60 7.03 1.18 -0.68
CA PRO A 60 7.16 2.20 -1.71
C PRO A 60 8.53 2.13 -2.40
N GLY A 61 8.53 2.37 -3.72
CA GLY A 61 9.78 2.57 -4.47
C GLY A 61 10.40 3.92 -4.15
N LEU A 62 11.68 4.09 -4.46
CA LEU A 62 12.42 5.33 -4.22
C LEU A 62 12.62 6.13 -5.52
N SER A 63 12.39 7.44 -5.45
CA SER A 63 12.74 8.42 -6.47
C SER A 63 13.34 9.67 -5.82
N GLU A 64 14.09 10.47 -6.59
CA GLU A 64 14.64 11.75 -6.10
C GLU A 64 13.54 12.68 -5.57
N ARG A 65 12.37 12.68 -6.21
CA ARG A 65 11.22 13.47 -5.77
C ARG A 65 10.76 13.09 -4.35
N ASP A 66 10.88 11.83 -3.95
CA ASP A 66 10.50 11.40 -2.59
C ASP A 66 11.43 12.03 -1.52
N ILE A 67 12.73 12.14 -1.84
CA ILE A 67 13.74 12.79 -0.99
C ILE A 67 13.49 14.30 -0.94
N THR A 68 13.32 14.94 -2.10
CA THR A 68 13.04 16.39 -2.16
C THR A 68 11.76 16.76 -1.42
N TRP A 69 10.70 15.97 -1.53
CA TRP A 69 9.44 16.26 -0.84
C TRP A 69 9.54 16.10 0.68
N ALA A 70 10.45 15.28 1.19
CA ALA A 70 10.66 15.17 2.63
C ALA A 70 11.20 16.46 3.27
N THR A 71 11.85 17.31 2.46
CA THR A 71 12.43 18.58 2.92
C THR A 71 11.52 19.79 2.73
N THR A 72 10.39 19.66 2.01
CA THR A 72 9.46 20.78 1.78
C THR A 72 8.26 20.74 2.71
N ASP A 73 7.70 21.91 3.03
CA ASP A 73 6.48 22.00 3.81
C ASP A 73 5.27 21.36 3.10
N GLU A 74 5.13 21.61 1.79
CA GLU A 74 4.09 20.99 0.96
C GLU A 74 4.15 19.46 1.03
N GLY A 75 5.35 18.87 0.94
CA GLY A 75 5.51 17.43 0.99
C GLY A 75 5.17 16.87 2.37
N ARG A 76 5.62 17.53 3.43
CA ARG A 76 5.30 17.15 4.81
C ARG A 76 3.80 17.18 5.09
N ASP A 77 3.11 18.25 4.68
CA ASP A 77 1.65 18.38 4.82
C ASP A 77 0.92 17.31 4.00
N TYR A 78 1.37 17.08 2.77
CA TYR A 78 0.81 16.03 1.92
C TYR A 78 0.90 14.64 2.57
N TYR A 79 2.06 14.27 3.12
CA TYR A 79 2.24 12.98 3.78
C TYR A 79 1.46 12.87 5.09
N GLN A 80 1.39 13.95 5.88
CA GLN A 80 0.57 13.99 7.10
C GLN A 80 -0.91 13.76 6.80
N GLU A 81 -1.47 14.46 5.80
CA GLU A 81 -2.87 14.26 5.40
C GLU A 81 -3.12 12.87 4.81
N LYS A 82 -2.17 12.36 4.02
CA LYS A 82 -2.25 11.02 3.42
C LYS A 82 -2.36 9.91 4.47
N ARG A 83 -1.66 10.03 5.62
CA ARG A 83 -1.73 9.08 6.74
C ARG A 83 -3.12 9.04 7.42
N ARG A 84 -4.01 10.00 7.15
CA ARG A 84 -5.41 9.94 7.64
C ARG A 84 -6.27 8.91 6.92
N GLY A 85 -5.83 8.45 5.74
CA GLY A 85 -6.49 7.36 5.00
C GLY A 85 -7.81 7.74 4.32
N SER A 86 -8.11 9.04 4.20
CA SER A 86 -9.30 9.58 3.55
C SER A 86 -9.01 10.26 2.20
N GLN A 87 -7.73 10.58 1.94
CA GLN A 87 -7.34 11.36 0.77
C GLN A 87 -7.44 10.55 -0.53
N PRO A 88 -7.88 11.14 -1.65
CA PRO A 88 -7.85 10.46 -2.95
C PRO A 88 -6.42 10.13 -3.39
N LEU A 89 -6.29 9.18 -4.31
CA LEU A 89 -5.05 9.04 -5.08
C LEU A 89 -4.74 10.35 -5.84
N SER A 90 -3.44 10.61 -6.01
CA SER A 90 -2.92 11.80 -6.71
C SER A 90 -3.40 11.87 -8.15
N GLY A 91 -3.59 13.10 -8.66
CA GLY A 91 -3.78 13.38 -10.08
C GLY A 91 -2.44 13.46 -10.84
N PRO A 92 -2.45 13.84 -12.13
CA PRO A 92 -1.29 13.81 -13.03
C PRO A 92 0.02 14.36 -12.46
N ASP A 93 -0.06 15.46 -11.72
CA ASP A 93 1.12 16.17 -11.20
C ASP A 93 1.60 15.65 -9.83
N GLY A 94 0.80 14.81 -9.16
CA GLY A 94 1.09 14.34 -7.81
C GLY A 94 1.97 13.09 -7.76
N ILE A 95 2.58 12.87 -6.58
CA ILE A 95 3.47 11.72 -6.34
C ILE A 95 2.76 10.40 -6.61
N GLY A 96 3.45 9.49 -7.29
CA GLY A 96 2.97 8.14 -7.55
C GLY A 96 1.92 8.02 -8.66
N PHE A 97 1.51 9.11 -9.33
CA PHE A 97 0.49 9.07 -10.38
C PHE A 97 0.79 8.04 -11.48
N LYS A 98 1.97 8.14 -12.08
CA LYS A 98 2.43 7.20 -13.11
C LYS A 98 2.43 5.76 -12.62
N PHE A 99 2.82 5.54 -11.36
CA PHE A 99 2.85 4.21 -10.77
C PHE A 99 1.43 3.65 -10.64
N TRP A 100 0.54 4.31 -9.91
CA TRP A 100 -0.77 3.74 -9.60
C TRP A 100 -1.64 3.59 -10.85
N THR A 101 -1.63 4.57 -11.76
CA THR A 101 -2.38 4.48 -13.02
C THR A 101 -1.89 3.33 -13.91
N SER A 102 -0.59 3.07 -13.96
CA SER A 102 -0.07 1.92 -14.72
C SER A 102 -0.52 0.56 -14.17
N HIS A 103 -0.87 0.48 -12.88
CA HIS A 103 -1.37 -0.73 -12.21
C HIS A 103 -2.90 -0.86 -12.27
N THR A 104 -3.60 0.23 -12.59
CA THR A 104 -5.07 0.28 -12.61
C THR A 104 -5.66 0.59 -13.97
N LYS A 105 -4.84 0.73 -15.03
CA LYS A 105 -5.28 1.07 -16.39
C LYS A 105 -6.39 0.15 -16.92
N ASP A 106 -6.35 -1.13 -16.55
CA ASP A 106 -7.32 -2.12 -17.00
C ASP A 106 -8.67 -1.98 -16.28
N TYR A 107 -8.75 -1.18 -15.21
CA TYR A 107 -9.96 -0.95 -14.41
C TYR A 107 -10.78 0.25 -14.89
N GLY A 108 -10.16 1.23 -15.55
CA GLY A 108 -10.83 2.40 -16.12
C GLY A 108 -10.02 3.70 -16.01
N GLU A 109 -10.69 4.81 -16.31
CA GLU A 109 -10.08 6.15 -16.29
C GLU A 109 -9.73 6.62 -14.88
N TRP A 110 -8.54 7.19 -14.71
CA TRP A 110 -7.96 7.55 -13.41
C TRP A 110 -8.88 8.44 -12.55
N ARG A 111 -9.60 9.38 -13.18
CA ARG A 111 -10.54 10.29 -12.50
C ARG A 111 -11.64 9.52 -11.76
N ASN A 112 -12.10 8.42 -12.34
CA ASN A 112 -13.15 7.57 -11.79
C ASN A 112 -12.63 6.61 -10.72
N LEU A 113 -11.31 6.39 -10.67
CA LEU A 113 -10.68 5.41 -9.78
C LEU A 113 -10.10 6.03 -8.51
N ARG A 114 -9.67 7.30 -8.55
CA ARG A 114 -8.86 7.91 -7.47
C ARG A 114 -9.55 7.96 -6.10
N ASN A 115 -10.88 7.90 -6.04
CA ASN A 115 -11.68 7.86 -4.81
C ASN A 115 -12.15 6.45 -4.42
N LYS A 116 -11.85 5.42 -5.23
CA LYS A 116 -12.36 4.06 -5.07
C LYS A 116 -11.27 3.03 -4.81
N ILE A 117 -10.02 3.39 -5.13
CA ILE A 117 -8.85 2.53 -5.00
C ILE A 117 -7.92 3.09 -3.93
N ALA A 118 -7.46 2.22 -3.04
CA ALA A 118 -6.35 2.48 -2.14
C ALA A 118 -5.18 1.53 -2.41
N LYS A 119 -3.98 1.95 -1.99
CA LYS A 119 -2.76 1.15 -1.94
C LYS A 119 -2.37 0.96 -0.49
N LEU A 120 -1.98 -0.26 -0.12
CA LEU A 120 -1.41 -0.57 1.17
C LEU A 120 -0.05 -1.26 0.99
N ASN A 121 0.99 -0.79 1.66
CA ASN A 121 2.31 -1.42 1.70
C ASN A 121 2.54 -2.08 3.05
N ILE A 122 3.22 -3.22 3.11
CA ILE A 122 3.69 -3.81 4.37
C ILE A 122 4.61 -2.84 5.11
N SER A 123 5.63 -2.33 4.42
CA SER A 123 6.54 -1.33 4.95
C SER A 123 6.20 0.05 4.40
N GLY A 124 6.18 1.05 5.28
CA GLY A 124 6.05 2.45 4.91
C GLY A 124 7.32 3.07 4.31
N TYR A 125 8.47 2.40 4.40
CA TYR A 125 9.77 3.00 4.07
C TYR A 125 10.18 2.77 2.61
N HIS A 126 10.75 3.80 1.99
CA HIS A 126 11.15 3.78 0.59
C HIS A 126 12.40 2.94 0.37
N SER A 127 12.51 2.29 -0.79
CA SER A 127 13.72 1.58 -1.19
C SER A 127 13.84 1.37 -2.70
N THR A 128 15.08 1.28 -3.20
CA THR A 128 15.40 0.82 -4.56
C THR A 128 15.41 -0.71 -4.67
N LYS A 129 15.59 -1.40 -3.55
CA LYS A 129 15.64 -2.87 -3.44
C LYS A 129 14.48 -3.36 -2.56
N SER A 130 14.21 -4.67 -2.58
CA SER A 130 13.26 -5.21 -1.62
C SER A 130 13.95 -5.30 -0.26
N PRO A 131 13.39 -4.72 0.81
CA PRO A 131 13.95 -4.88 2.15
C PRO A 131 13.97 -6.36 2.53
N GLY A 132 14.98 -6.75 3.31
CA GLY A 132 15.12 -8.12 3.79
C GLY A 132 13.93 -8.55 4.65
N THR A 133 13.57 -9.82 4.56
CA THR A 133 12.44 -10.38 5.32
C THR A 133 12.64 -10.25 6.82
N GLN A 134 13.87 -10.40 7.33
CA GLN A 134 14.19 -10.23 8.74
C GLN A 134 13.94 -8.80 9.21
N LEU A 135 14.31 -7.81 8.39
CA LEU A 135 14.08 -6.40 8.71
C LEU A 135 12.58 -6.11 8.80
N LEU A 136 11.80 -6.54 7.78
CA LEU A 136 10.35 -6.35 7.79
C LEU A 136 9.66 -7.04 8.97
N ALA A 137 10.08 -8.26 9.32
CA ALA A 137 9.53 -8.98 10.47
C ALA A 137 9.86 -8.29 11.81
N ALA A 138 10.96 -7.54 11.88
CA ALA A 138 11.38 -6.85 13.08
C ALA A 138 10.66 -5.50 13.29
N LEU A 139 10.15 -4.86 12.24
CA LEU A 139 9.52 -3.53 12.31
C LEU A 139 8.11 -3.59 12.93
N PRO A 140 7.84 -2.92 14.06
CA PRO A 140 6.49 -2.74 14.58
C PRO A 140 5.49 -2.25 13.52
N SER A 141 5.87 -1.28 12.69
CA SER A 141 4.97 -0.78 11.63
C SER A 141 4.54 -1.81 10.59
N SER A 142 5.44 -2.74 10.25
CA SER A 142 5.12 -3.84 9.33
C SER A 142 4.19 -4.84 10.00
N ARG A 143 4.41 -5.13 11.28
CA ARG A 143 3.52 -6.00 12.06
C ARG A 143 2.11 -5.42 12.20
N VAL A 144 1.98 -4.14 12.55
CA VAL A 144 0.67 -3.47 12.66
C VAL A 144 -0.08 -3.51 11.33
N THR A 145 0.63 -3.28 10.23
CA THR A 145 0.01 -3.35 8.90
C THR A 145 -0.47 -4.76 8.56
N LEU A 146 0.33 -5.78 8.87
CA LEU A 146 -0.06 -7.19 8.66
C LEU A 146 -1.23 -7.58 9.56
N ASP A 147 -1.19 -7.23 10.84
CA ASP A 147 -2.23 -7.54 11.82
C ASP A 147 -3.56 -6.89 11.41
N TRP A 148 -3.53 -5.60 11.03
CA TRP A 148 -4.71 -4.90 10.52
C TRP A 148 -5.25 -5.54 9.23
N ALA A 149 -4.37 -5.90 8.29
CA ALA A 149 -4.80 -6.56 7.07
C ALA A 149 -5.47 -7.91 7.34
N GLN A 150 -4.89 -8.72 8.21
CA GLN A 150 -5.40 -10.05 8.58
C GLN A 150 -6.71 -9.99 9.38
N GLN A 151 -6.86 -9.01 10.27
CA GLN A 151 -7.99 -8.93 11.19
C GLN A 151 -9.15 -8.08 10.67
N VAL A 152 -8.90 -7.15 9.73
CA VAL A 152 -9.91 -6.22 9.20
C VAL A 152 -10.07 -6.40 7.70
N LEU A 153 -9.02 -6.12 6.93
CA LEU A 153 -9.12 -6.00 5.48
C LEU A 153 -9.46 -7.32 4.78
N PHE A 154 -8.81 -8.42 5.18
CA PHE A 154 -8.98 -9.72 4.55
C PHE A 154 -10.34 -10.35 4.85
N PRO A 155 -10.86 -10.32 6.10
CA PRO A 155 -12.24 -10.71 6.38
C PRO A 155 -13.26 -9.97 5.50
N GLN A 156 -13.13 -8.64 5.37
CA GLN A 156 -13.99 -7.84 4.48
C GLN A 156 -13.89 -8.27 3.01
N ALA A 157 -12.71 -8.66 2.55
CA ALA A 157 -12.51 -9.15 1.19
C ALA A 157 -13.07 -10.56 0.97
N ILE A 158 -12.96 -11.42 1.96
CA ILE A 158 -13.49 -12.79 1.94
C ILE A 158 -15.02 -12.75 1.84
N THR A 159 -15.69 -11.83 2.54
CA THR A 159 -17.16 -11.67 2.48
C THR A 159 -17.65 -10.89 1.26
N GLY A 160 -16.75 -10.18 0.55
CA GLY A 160 -17.03 -9.40 -0.65
C GLY A 160 -17.38 -7.93 -0.39
N GLU A 161 -17.22 -7.45 0.84
CA GLU A 161 -17.36 -6.04 1.20
C GLU A 161 -16.27 -5.18 0.54
N ARG A 162 -15.05 -5.72 0.41
CA ARG A 162 -13.96 -5.08 -0.35
C ARG A 162 -13.41 -6.03 -1.39
N VAL A 163 -12.74 -5.47 -2.39
CA VAL A 163 -11.93 -6.22 -3.35
C VAL A 163 -10.46 -5.98 -3.02
N VAL A 164 -9.72 -7.03 -2.69
CA VAL A 164 -8.30 -6.93 -2.32
C VAL A 164 -7.46 -7.71 -3.29
N VAL A 165 -6.46 -7.05 -3.87
CA VAL A 165 -5.56 -7.65 -4.87
C VAL A 165 -4.12 -7.51 -4.39
N CYS A 166 -3.48 -8.62 -4.07
CA CYS A 166 -2.09 -8.67 -3.67
C CYS A 166 -1.16 -8.63 -4.89
N LEU A 167 -0.50 -7.48 -5.09
CA LEU A 167 0.35 -7.24 -6.25
C LEU A 167 1.85 -7.42 -5.95
N ARG A 168 2.27 -7.44 -4.68
CA ARG A 168 3.64 -7.81 -4.28
C ARG A 168 3.64 -8.52 -2.92
N ALA A 169 4.65 -9.37 -2.72
CA ALA A 169 4.96 -10.01 -1.42
C ALA A 169 3.84 -10.86 -0.81
N LYS A 170 3.08 -11.60 -1.64
CA LYS A 170 1.97 -12.47 -1.19
C LYS A 170 2.29 -13.36 0.01
N ARG A 171 3.47 -14.01 0.05
CA ARG A 171 3.88 -14.86 1.17
C ARG A 171 4.01 -14.08 2.48
N PHE A 172 4.46 -12.84 2.40
CA PHE A 172 4.60 -11.96 3.56
C PHE A 172 3.24 -11.44 4.04
N TRP A 173 2.28 -11.30 3.13
CA TRP A 173 0.87 -11.10 3.46
C TRP A 173 0.17 -12.37 3.96
N GLY A 174 0.83 -13.52 4.04
CA GLY A 174 0.19 -14.78 4.42
C GLY A 174 -0.74 -15.37 3.34
N LEU A 175 -0.48 -15.07 2.06
CA LEU A 175 -1.29 -15.51 0.92
C LEU A 175 -0.48 -16.43 -0.01
N ASP A 176 -1.13 -17.41 -0.62
CA ASP A 176 -0.52 -18.29 -1.62
C ASP A 176 -0.80 -17.81 -3.06
N ALA A 177 0.11 -18.17 -3.98
CA ALA A 177 -0.01 -17.93 -5.40
C ALA A 177 -1.26 -18.58 -6.00
N ARG A 178 -1.88 -17.89 -6.95
CA ARG A 178 -2.94 -18.46 -7.83
C ARG A 178 -4.25 -18.74 -7.11
N GLU A 179 -4.38 -18.32 -5.87
CA GLU A 179 -5.58 -18.49 -5.07
C GLU A 179 -6.45 -17.23 -5.07
N GLN A 180 -7.75 -17.48 -5.08
CA GLN A 180 -8.75 -16.57 -4.59
C GLN A 180 -9.18 -17.10 -3.23
N HIS A 181 -9.15 -16.24 -2.22
CA HIS A 181 -9.65 -16.54 -0.88
C HIS A 181 -11.02 -15.88 -0.71
N GLY A 182 -12.03 -16.67 -0.37
CA GLY A 182 -13.42 -16.17 -0.27
C GLY A 182 -13.91 -15.54 -1.57
N LYS A 183 -14.65 -14.42 -1.48
CA LYS A 183 -15.28 -13.79 -2.65
C LYS A 183 -14.35 -12.86 -3.43
N ALA A 184 -13.47 -12.11 -2.76
CA ALA A 184 -12.77 -11.01 -3.40
C ALA A 184 -11.35 -10.71 -2.86
N LEU A 185 -10.68 -11.68 -2.23
CA LEU A 185 -9.25 -11.59 -1.89
C LEU A 185 -8.42 -12.40 -2.91
N PHE A 186 -7.48 -11.74 -3.60
CA PHE A 186 -6.72 -12.34 -4.71
C PHE A 186 -5.21 -12.20 -4.55
N ALA A 187 -4.47 -13.25 -4.89
CA ALA A 187 -3.01 -13.24 -4.99
C ALA A 187 -2.52 -13.77 -6.36
N PRO A 188 -2.74 -13.00 -7.45
CA PRO A 188 -2.40 -13.43 -8.80
C PRO A 188 -0.88 -13.56 -9.02
N GLU A 189 -0.51 -14.20 -10.13
CA GLU A 189 0.87 -14.06 -10.62
C GLU A 189 1.11 -12.66 -11.15
N VAL A 190 2.28 -12.13 -10.81
CA VAL A 190 2.69 -10.76 -11.12
C VAL A 190 4.13 -10.72 -11.64
N THR A 191 4.47 -9.66 -12.36
CA THR A 191 5.86 -9.32 -12.68
C THR A 191 6.57 -8.80 -11.43
N ARG A 192 7.91 -8.65 -11.49
CA ARG A 192 8.68 -8.00 -10.42
C ARG A 192 8.15 -6.60 -10.08
N GLY A 193 7.62 -5.88 -11.07
CA GLY A 193 7.03 -4.55 -10.88
C GLY A 193 5.66 -4.54 -10.19
N GLY A 194 5.02 -5.71 -10.01
CA GLY A 194 3.68 -5.81 -9.42
C GLY A 194 2.54 -5.73 -10.43
N ARG A 195 2.82 -5.92 -11.73
CA ARG A 195 1.76 -6.00 -12.76
C ARG A 195 1.26 -7.43 -12.87
N MET A 196 -0.06 -7.63 -12.85
CA MET A 196 -0.66 -8.95 -13.08
C MET A 196 -0.24 -9.50 -14.45
N LYS A 197 0.19 -10.76 -14.47
CA LYS A 197 0.45 -11.49 -15.73
C LYS A 197 -0.88 -11.78 -16.44
N GLU A 198 -0.83 -11.90 -17.76
CA GLU A 198 -2.00 -12.28 -18.55
C GLU A 198 -2.52 -13.67 -18.17
N GLY A 199 -3.85 -13.84 -18.21
CA GLY A 199 -4.50 -15.11 -17.92
C GLY A 199 -5.90 -14.99 -17.32
N LYS A 200 -6.54 -16.14 -17.07
CA LYS A 200 -7.92 -16.22 -16.55
C LYS A 200 -8.10 -15.49 -15.22
N MET A 201 -7.12 -15.55 -14.32
CA MET A 201 -7.17 -14.87 -13.02
C MET A 201 -7.20 -13.35 -13.18
N LYS A 202 -6.35 -12.78 -14.04
CA LYS A 202 -6.34 -11.34 -14.33
C LYS A 202 -7.69 -10.87 -14.88
N GLN A 203 -8.25 -11.59 -15.85
CA GLN A 203 -9.56 -11.28 -16.43
C GLN A 203 -10.68 -11.33 -15.38
N LYS A 204 -10.65 -12.33 -14.49
CA LYS A 204 -11.59 -12.45 -13.37
C LYS A 204 -11.51 -11.26 -12.42
N ILE A 205 -10.29 -10.89 -12.01
CA ILE A 205 -10.04 -9.74 -11.14
C ILE A 205 -10.55 -8.45 -11.79
N ILE A 206 -10.22 -8.20 -13.06
CA ILE A 206 -10.69 -7.00 -13.78
C ILE A 206 -12.22 -6.93 -13.78
N ARG A 207 -12.91 -8.04 -14.06
CA ARG A 207 -14.38 -8.09 -14.06
C ARG A 207 -14.95 -7.73 -12.69
N ILE A 208 -14.42 -8.32 -11.62
CA ILE A 208 -14.87 -8.08 -10.25
C ILE A 208 -14.60 -6.65 -9.81
N VAL A 209 -13.41 -6.12 -10.11
CA VAL A 209 -13.03 -4.73 -9.82
C VAL A 209 -13.95 -3.76 -10.55
N LYS A 210 -14.22 -3.97 -11.85
CA LYS A 210 -15.14 -3.11 -12.63
C LYS A 210 -16.55 -3.15 -12.08
N ALA A 211 -17.06 -4.32 -11.70
CA ALA A 211 -18.37 -4.45 -11.07
C ALA A 211 -18.43 -3.67 -9.74
N ALA A 212 -17.39 -3.79 -8.90
CA ALA A 212 -17.29 -3.07 -7.64
C ALA A 212 -17.21 -1.54 -7.82
N ILE A 213 -16.56 -1.07 -8.89
CA ILE A 213 -16.51 0.37 -9.24
C ILE A 213 -17.89 0.88 -9.64
N ALA A 214 -18.64 0.09 -10.42
CA ALA A 214 -19.97 0.46 -10.91
C ALA A 214 -21.02 0.50 -9.79
N SER A 215 -20.92 -0.37 -8.78
CA SER A 215 -21.82 -0.39 -7.62
C SER A 215 -21.51 0.65 -6.54
N SER A 216 -20.41 1.39 -6.69
CA SER A 216 -19.96 2.42 -5.72
C SER A 216 -20.30 3.85 -6.19
N ASN A 217 -21.24 3.98 -7.12
CA ASN A 217 -21.79 5.25 -7.60
C ASN A 217 -23.19 5.46 -7.04
#